data_AF-A0A945E3Z9-F1
#
_entry.id   AF-A0A945E3Z9-F1
#
_cell.length_a   1.000
_cell.length_b   1.000
_cell.length_c   1.000
_cell.angle_alpha   90.00
_cell.angle_beta   90.00
_cell.angle_gamma   90.00
#
_symmetry.space_group_name_H-M   'P 1'
#
loop_
_entity.id
_entity.type
_entity.pdbx_description
1 polymer ?
#
loop_
_entity_poly.entity_id
_entity_poly.type
_entity_poly.pdbx_seq_one_letter_code
_entity_poly.pdbx_strand_id
1 'polypeptide(L)'
;MTDTTLPEAGSATGSREPTETADAASVARLTVLLLEPDCAPGLWASVDSGEMDHLVPEFPLLRMEQDPIHRHKDVLSHTIAVVAKTGPDLIVRLAALFHDIAEPRTR
;
A
#
# COMPACT_ATOMS: atom_id res chain seq x y z
N MET A 1 16.81 12.71 54.22
CA MET A 1 16.76 13.97 53.44
C MET A 1 18.08 14.02 52.69
N THR A 2 18.18 13.69 51.41
CA THR A 2 17.29 14.01 50.29
C THR A 2 17.34 12.93 49.22
N ASP A 3 16.20 12.83 48.53
CA ASP A 3 15.85 12.07 47.34
C ASP A 3 16.65 12.48 46.08
N THR A 4 16.38 11.81 44.96
CA THR A 4 16.82 12.06 43.55
C THR A 4 18.04 11.21 43.15
N THR A 5 17.99 10.22 42.25
CA THR A 5 17.55 10.30 40.83
C THR A 5 17.27 8.89 40.22
N LEU A 6 16.11 8.72 39.56
CA LEU A 6 15.77 7.72 38.51
C LEU A 6 16.21 8.24 37.12
N PRO A 7 16.17 7.50 35.98
CA PRO A 7 16.16 6.05 35.74
C PRO A 7 17.18 5.60 34.66
N GLU A 8 17.25 4.28 34.47
CA GLU A 8 17.93 3.56 33.38
C GLU A 8 17.58 4.11 31.97
N ALA A 9 18.59 4.58 31.25
CA ALA A 9 18.48 4.87 29.82
C ALA A 9 18.53 3.56 29.04
N GLY A 10 17.35 3.00 28.76
CA GLY A 10 17.19 2.00 27.71
C GLY A 10 17.65 2.59 26.38
N SER A 11 18.85 2.21 25.94
CA SER A 11 19.29 2.39 24.57
C SER A 11 18.48 1.43 23.70
N ALA A 12 17.28 1.84 23.33
CA ALA A 12 16.57 1.29 22.19
C ALA A 12 17.35 1.70 20.95
N THR A 13 18.41 0.94 20.65
CA THR A 13 18.99 0.85 19.32
C THR A 13 17.92 0.20 18.45
N GLY A 14 16.94 1.00 18.03
CA GLY A 14 16.12 0.70 16.88
C GLY A 14 17.05 0.75 15.68
N SER A 15 17.71 -0.36 15.39
CA SER A 15 18.26 -0.64 14.08
C SER A 15 17.09 -0.51 13.11
N ARG A 16 16.94 0.67 12.52
CA ARG A 16 16.20 0.82 11.28
C ARG A 16 17.07 0.13 10.24
N GLU A 17 16.82 -1.16 10.07
CA GLU A 17 17.31 -1.90 8.92
C GLU A 17 16.98 -1.07 7.67
N PRO A 18 17.95 -0.90 6.76
CA PRO A 18 17.71 -0.19 5.51
C PRO A 18 16.57 -0.91 4.79
N THR A 19 15.50 -0.18 4.50
CA THR A 19 14.31 -0.66 3.77
C THR A 19 14.77 -1.48 2.57
N GLU A 20 14.54 -2.79 2.66
CA GLU A 20 14.90 -3.77 1.64
C GLU A 20 14.37 -3.31 0.29
N THR A 21 15.26 -3.33 -0.70
CA THR A 21 14.93 -3.34 -2.13
C THR A 21 13.69 -4.22 -2.34
N ALA A 22 12.67 -3.73 -3.06
CA ALA A 22 11.49 -4.53 -3.38
C ALA A 22 11.94 -5.91 -3.86
N ASP A 23 11.56 -6.95 -3.13
CA ASP A 23 11.96 -8.32 -3.42
C ASP A 23 11.48 -8.69 -4.84
N ALA A 24 12.33 -9.38 -5.58
CA ALA A 24 12.01 -9.81 -6.94
C ALA A 24 10.75 -10.70 -6.97
N ALA A 25 10.49 -11.47 -5.91
CA ALA A 25 9.27 -12.28 -5.82
C ALA A 25 8.03 -11.40 -5.59
N SER A 26 8.10 -10.34 -4.77
CA SER A 26 7.03 -9.35 -4.64
C SER A 26 6.69 -8.67 -5.97
N VAL A 27 7.71 -8.23 -6.71
CA VAL A 27 7.51 -7.59 -8.04
C VAL A 27 6.90 -8.59 -9.03
N ALA A 28 7.38 -9.83 -9.05
CA ALA A 28 6.83 -10.88 -9.90
C ALA A 28 5.37 -11.20 -9.52
N ARG A 29 5.05 -11.25 -8.22
CA ARG A 29 3.70 -11.52 -7.72
C ARG A 29 2.72 -10.43 -8.13
N LEU A 30 3.08 -9.16 -7.94
CA LEU A 30 2.28 -8.02 -8.37
C LEU A 30 2.08 -8.02 -9.89
N THR A 31 3.14 -8.32 -10.65
CA THR A 31 3.08 -8.42 -12.12
C THR A 31 2.06 -9.46 -12.57
N VAL A 32 2.06 -10.65 -11.95
CA VAL A 32 1.08 -11.70 -12.26
C VAL A 32 -0.34 -11.25 -11.97
N LEU A 33 -0.58 -10.64 -10.80
CA LEU A 33 -1.90 -10.10 -10.45
C LEU A 33 -2.39 -9.04 -11.45
N LEU A 34 -1.50 -8.15 -11.88
CA LEU A 34 -1.82 -7.08 -12.82
C LEU A 34 -1.88 -7.54 -14.28
N LEU A 35 -1.42 -8.74 -14.65
CA LEU A 35 -1.53 -9.23 -16.04
C LEU A 35 -2.74 -10.15 -16.26
N GLU A 36 -3.44 -10.54 -15.20
CA GLU A 36 -4.66 -11.34 -15.31
C GLU A 36 -5.74 -10.60 -16.15
N PRO A 37 -6.47 -11.27 -17.06
CA PRO A 37 -7.52 -10.62 -17.86
C PRO A 37 -8.53 -9.85 -17.01
N ASP A 38 -8.93 -10.43 -15.87
CA ASP A 38 -9.68 -9.74 -14.82
C ASP A 38 -8.87 -9.70 -13.51
N CYS A 39 -8.21 -8.57 -13.27
CA CYS A 39 -7.37 -8.38 -12.08
C CYS A 39 -8.17 -7.97 -10.84
N ALA A 40 -9.44 -7.55 -10.97
CA ALA A 40 -10.19 -7.00 -9.83
C ALA A 40 -10.39 -7.99 -8.68
N PRO A 41 -10.82 -9.25 -8.91
CA PRO A 41 -10.96 -10.23 -7.83
C PRO A 41 -9.62 -10.55 -7.16
N GLY A 42 -8.54 -10.62 -7.94
CA GLY A 42 -7.19 -10.88 -7.44
C GLY A 42 -6.68 -9.75 -6.55
N LEU A 43 -6.91 -8.49 -6.94
CA LEU A 43 -6.55 -7.32 -6.15
C LEU A 43 -7.33 -7.25 -4.84
N TRP A 44 -8.64 -7.50 -4.87
CA TRP A 44 -9.46 -7.57 -3.66
C TRP A 44 -9.00 -8.66 -2.71
N ALA A 45 -8.79 -9.88 -3.22
CA ALA A 45 -8.32 -11.00 -2.41
C ALA A 45 -6.93 -10.73 -1.80
N SER A 46 -6.04 -10.08 -2.55
CA SER A 46 -4.70 -9.72 -2.07
C SER A 46 -4.76 -8.67 -0.94
N VAL A 47 -5.68 -7.71 -1.02
CA VAL A 47 -5.93 -6.76 0.07
C VAL A 47 -6.57 -7.43 1.27
N ASP A 48 -7.63 -8.21 1.07
CA ASP A 48 -8.37 -8.84 2.17
C ASP A 48 -7.58 -9.94 2.89
N SER A 49 -6.60 -10.56 2.20
CA SER A 49 -5.67 -11.53 2.81
C SER A 49 -4.47 -10.89 3.50
N GLY A 50 -4.24 -9.58 3.35
CA GLY A 50 -3.05 -8.88 3.84
C GLY A 50 -1.79 -9.10 3.01
N GLU A 51 -1.87 -9.82 1.88
CA GLU A 51 -0.75 -9.97 0.94
C GLU A 51 -0.29 -8.59 0.42
N MET A 52 -1.25 -7.69 0.17
CA MET A 52 -0.96 -6.36 -0.36
C MET A 52 -0.24 -5.44 0.64
N ASP A 53 -0.31 -5.71 1.95
CA ASP A 53 0.46 -4.96 2.96
C ASP A 53 1.97 -5.16 2.79
N HIS A 54 2.38 -6.25 2.15
CA HIS A 54 3.77 -6.57 1.83
C HIS A 54 4.16 -6.19 0.41
N LEU A 55 3.22 -6.24 -0.55
CA LEU A 55 3.48 -5.92 -1.96
C LEU A 55 3.50 -4.41 -2.23
N VAL A 56 2.48 -3.70 -1.76
CA VAL A 56 2.30 -2.25 -1.93
C VAL A 56 1.64 -1.70 -0.67
N PRO A 57 2.40 -1.43 0.40
CA PRO A 57 1.83 -1.06 1.71
C PRO A 57 0.95 0.20 1.67
N GLU A 58 1.14 1.08 0.69
CA GLU A 58 0.33 2.28 0.49
C GLU A 58 -1.06 1.98 -0.08
N PHE A 59 -1.24 0.86 -0.78
CA PHE A 59 -2.48 0.55 -1.49
C PHE A 59 -3.65 0.18 -0.54
N PRO A 60 -3.47 -0.67 0.49
CA PRO A 60 -4.51 -0.93 1.49
C PRO A 60 -4.93 0.32 2.27
N LEU A 61 -4.04 1.32 2.41
CA LEU A 61 -4.34 2.57 3.12
C LEU A 61 -5.42 3.40 2.43
N LEU A 62 -5.59 3.25 1.11
CA LEU A 62 -6.66 3.90 0.34
C LEU A 62 -8.07 3.50 0.83
N ARG A 63 -8.21 2.39 1.55
CA ARG A 63 -9.48 1.97 2.17
C ARG A 63 -9.94 2.94 3.27
N MET A 64 -8.99 3.62 3.91
CA MET A 64 -9.25 4.58 4.99
C MET A 64 -9.52 6.00 4.45
N GLU A 65 -9.08 6.29 3.22
CA GLU A 65 -9.29 7.58 2.58
C GLU A 65 -10.74 7.66 2.06
N GLN A 66 -11.50 8.62 2.58
CA GLN A 66 -12.87 8.90 2.14
C GLN A 66 -12.83 10.17 1.31
N ASP A 67 -13.31 10.11 0.06
CA ASP A 67 -13.38 11.27 -0.84
C ASP A 67 -14.13 12.45 -0.15
N PRO A 68 -13.47 13.60 0.10
CA PRO A 68 -14.08 14.75 0.75
C PRO A 68 -15.21 15.40 -0.06
N ILE A 69 -15.26 15.15 -1.37
CA ILE A 69 -16.13 15.82 -2.33
C ILE A 69 -17.27 14.89 -2.81
N HIS A 70 -17.15 13.55 -2.71
CA HIS A 70 -18.21 12.59 -3.07
C HIS A 70 -18.46 11.53 -2.00
N ARG A 71 -19.43 11.82 -1.14
CA ARG A 71 -19.83 11.14 0.10
C ARG A 71 -19.90 9.60 0.20
N HIS A 72 -19.66 8.78 -0.83
CA HIS A 72 -19.74 7.30 -0.73
C HIS A 72 -18.85 6.51 -1.71
N LYS A 73 -17.77 7.08 -2.28
CA LYS A 73 -16.84 6.29 -3.11
C LYS A 73 -15.57 5.98 -2.32
N ASP A 74 -15.44 4.72 -1.93
CA ASP A 74 -14.22 4.12 -1.40
C ASP A 74 -13.10 4.25 -2.45
N VAL A 75 -11.99 4.92 -2.10
CA VAL A 75 -10.86 5.25 -3.01
C VAL A 75 -10.15 3.99 -3.49
N LEU A 76 -10.01 2.98 -2.62
CA LEU A 76 -9.49 1.66 -2.99
C LEU A 76 -10.38 1.01 -4.06
N SER A 77 -11.69 1.03 -3.87
CA SER A 77 -12.67 0.49 -4.81
C SER A 77 -12.63 1.23 -6.15
N HIS A 78 -12.45 2.56 -6.12
CA HIS A 78 -12.25 3.37 -7.31
C HIS A 78 -10.99 2.94 -8.05
N THR A 79 -9.87 2.85 -7.35
CA THR A 79 -8.57 2.48 -7.94
C THR A 79 -8.64 1.09 -8.58
N ILE A 80 -9.19 0.09 -7.88
CA ILE A 80 -9.37 -1.27 -8.42
C ILE A 80 -10.22 -1.25 -9.70
N ALA A 81 -11.31 -0.48 -9.71
CA ALA A 81 -12.17 -0.35 -10.88
C ALA A 81 -11.48 0.36 -12.06
N VAL A 82 -10.59 1.33 -11.80
CA VAL A 82 -9.78 1.99 -12.84
C VAL A 82 -8.77 1.00 -13.42
N VAL A 83 -8.02 0.29 -12.58
CA VAL A 83 -7.04 -0.73 -13.02
C VAL A 83 -7.72 -1.81 -13.86
N ALA A 84 -8.86 -2.35 -13.42
CA ALA A 84 -9.59 -3.39 -14.15
C ALA A 84 -10.15 -2.91 -15.50
N LYS A 85 -10.44 -1.62 -15.66
CA LYS A 85 -10.86 -1.03 -16.94
C LYS A 85 -9.71 -0.82 -17.92
N THR A 86 -8.47 -0.82 -17.44
CA THR A 86 -7.31 -0.79 -18.32
C THR A 86 -7.01 -2.18 -18.87
N GLY A 87 -6.56 -2.25 -20.12
CA GLY A 87 -6.11 -3.50 -20.73
C GLY A 87 -4.94 -4.13 -19.94
N PRO A 88 -4.61 -5.42 -20.17
CA PRO A 88 -3.54 -6.15 -19.47
C PRO A 88 -2.14 -5.72 -19.96
N ASP A 89 -1.89 -4.42 -19.92
CA ASP A 89 -0.58 -3.81 -20.12
C ASP A 89 -0.03 -3.44 -18.73
N LEU A 90 1.14 -3.99 -18.40
CA LEU A 90 1.73 -3.82 -17.08
C LEU A 90 2.01 -2.36 -16.74
N ILE A 91 2.52 -1.58 -17.71
CA ILE A 91 2.89 -0.18 -17.47
C ILE A 91 1.62 0.65 -17.23
N VAL A 92 0.58 0.44 -18.04
CA VAL A 92 -0.70 1.14 -17.90
C VAL A 92 -1.36 0.78 -16.57
N ARG A 93 -1.36 -0.50 -16.18
CA ARG A 93 -1.96 -0.96 -14.92
C ARG A 93 -1.19 -0.49 -13.70
N LEU A 94 0.14 -0.43 -13.75
CA LEU A 94 0.94 0.17 -12.67
C LEU A 94 0.66 1.67 -12.56
N ALA A 95 0.59 2.40 -13.68
CA ALA A 95 0.23 3.82 -13.67
C ALA A 95 -1.16 4.04 -13.07
N ALA A 96 -2.15 3.22 -13.44
CA ALA A 96 -3.48 3.24 -12.86
C ALA A 96 -3.50 2.84 -11.37
N LEU A 97 -2.66 1.91 -10.94
CA LEU A 97 -2.57 1.50 -9.53
C LEU A 97 -2.03 2.63 -8.65
N PHE A 98 -1.01 3.36 -9.14
CA PHE A 98 -0.32 4.38 -8.35
C PHE A 98 -0.88 5.80 -8.49
N HIS A 99 -1.84 6.06 -9.38
CA HIS A 99 -2.32 7.41 -9.64
C HIS A 99 -2.88 8.12 -8.40
N ASP A 100 -3.59 7.39 -7.53
CA ASP A 100 -4.15 7.90 -6.27
C ASP A 100 -3.17 7.77 -5.08
N ILE A 101 -2.07 7.00 -5.24
CA ILE A 101 -1.00 6.88 -4.22
C ILE A 101 -0.02 8.06 -4.32
N ALA A 102 0.05 8.72 -5.47
CA ALA A 102 1.07 9.73 -5.76
C ALA A 102 0.89 11.08 -5.03
N GLU A 103 -0.17 11.28 -4.25
CA GLU A 103 -0.30 12.49 -3.44
C GLU A 103 0.60 12.41 -2.19
N PRO A 104 1.64 13.26 -2.07
CA PRO A 104 2.42 13.32 -0.85
C PRO A 104 1.49 13.77 0.28
N ARG A 105 1.40 12.98 1.34
CA ARG A 105 0.70 13.37 2.58
C ARG A 105 1.27 14.69 3.07
N THR A 106 0.63 15.81 2.73
CA THR A 106 0.94 17.10 3.33
C THR A 106 0.43 17.04 4.77
N ARG A 107 1.38 16.92 5.70
CA ARG A 107 1.15 17.20 7.11
C ARG A 107 1.23 18.69 7.36
#